data_AF-A0A7C7TJW6-F1
#
_entry.id   AF-A0A7C7TJW6-F1
#
_cell.length_a   1.000
_cell.length_b   1.000
_cell.length_c   1.000
_cell.angle_alpha   90.00
_cell.angle_beta   90.00
_cell.angle_gamma   90.00
#
_symmetry.space_group_name_H-M   'P 1'
#
loop_
_entity.id
_entity.type
_entity.pdbx_description
1 polymer ?
#
loop_
_entity_poly.entity_id
_entity_poly.type
_entity_poly.pdbx_seq_one_letter_code
_entity_poly.pdbx_strand_id
1 'polypeptide(L)'
;MHFPYSRLISHASVGLLLAFTLLFLGESALLPPPLHAQSIADLDEKARRLERERKQFVKELETLMTAAKGAGFGEDELKAITLDRKGKTIVVWEFLEQERIREKLRAGRKFKPRDRYLTVLDVTNELQSRERLQLEDLQKRTVFTGTEEK
;
A
#
# COMPACT_ATOMS: atom_id res chain seq x y z
N MET A 1 30.44 -60.04 -34.17
CA MET A 1 29.10 -59.44 -34.31
C MET A 1 29.09 -58.12 -33.56
N HIS A 2 29.15 -56.98 -34.27
CA HIS A 2 29.07 -55.65 -33.65
C HIS A 2 27.62 -55.15 -33.73
N PHE A 3 26.96 -54.98 -32.59
CA PHE A 3 25.62 -54.39 -32.48
C PHE A 3 25.69 -52.86 -32.67
N PRO A 4 24.99 -52.26 -33.65
CA PRO A 4 25.01 -50.84 -33.89
C PRO A 4 23.77 -50.16 -33.27
N TYR A 5 23.66 -50.12 -31.94
CA TYR A 5 22.56 -49.39 -31.28
C TYR A 5 23.01 -48.32 -30.27
N SER A 6 24.32 -48.13 -30.07
CA SER A 6 24.82 -47.20 -29.04
C SER A 6 24.76 -45.71 -29.42
N ARG A 7 24.48 -45.36 -30.69
CA ARG A 7 24.46 -43.94 -31.14
C ARG A 7 23.06 -43.30 -31.22
N LEU A 8 21.98 -44.09 -31.18
CA LEU A 8 20.62 -43.55 -31.31
C LEU A 8 20.04 -43.03 -30.00
N ILE A 9 20.53 -43.51 -28.85
CA ILE A 9 20.00 -43.13 -27.52
C ILE A 9 20.56 -41.76 -27.06
N SER A 10 21.72 -41.34 -27.59
CA SER A 10 22.40 -40.11 -27.17
C SER A 10 21.76 -38.82 -27.69
N HIS A 11 21.08 -38.85 -28.85
CA HIS A 11 20.52 -37.63 -29.44
C HIS A 11 19.10 -37.33 -28.93
N ALA A 12 18.32 -38.38 -28.64
CA ALA A 12 16.98 -38.25 -28.09
C ALA A 12 16.99 -37.68 -26.65
N SER A 13 17.97 -38.05 -25.83
CA SER A 13 18.11 -37.55 -24.46
C SER A 13 18.57 -36.09 -24.39
N VAL A 14 19.46 -35.66 -25.29
CA VAL A 14 19.95 -34.28 -25.37
C VAL A 14 18.85 -33.33 -25.85
N GLY A 15 18.06 -33.74 -26.85
CA GLY A 15 16.91 -32.96 -27.32
C GLY A 15 15.83 -32.79 -26.24
N LEU A 16 15.58 -33.84 -25.45
CA LEU A 16 14.62 -33.81 -24.35
C LEU A 16 15.08 -32.92 -23.19
N LEU A 17 16.38 -32.94 -22.85
CA LEU A 17 16.98 -32.03 -21.87
C LEU A 17 16.90 -30.56 -22.31
N LEU A 18 17.16 -30.29 -23.59
CA LEU A 18 17.15 -28.93 -24.14
C LEU A 18 15.71 -28.36 -24.18
N ALA A 19 14.73 -29.19 -24.53
CA ALA A 19 13.31 -28.84 -24.45
C ALA A 19 12.85 -28.61 -23.00
N PHE A 20 13.35 -29.39 -22.04
CA PHE A 20 13.05 -29.22 -20.62
C PHE A 20 13.62 -27.90 -20.07
N THR A 21 14.84 -27.51 -20.47
CA THR A 21 15.43 -26.22 -20.07
C THR A 21 14.69 -25.01 -20.64
N LEU A 22 14.12 -25.13 -21.84
CA LEU A 22 13.33 -24.06 -22.46
C LEU A 22 11.95 -23.88 -21.80
N LEU A 23 11.33 -24.96 -21.32
CA LEU A 23 10.04 -24.91 -20.62
C LEU A 23 10.15 -24.26 -19.23
N PHE A 24 11.24 -24.50 -18.50
CA PHE A 24 11.43 -23.94 -17.15
C PHE A 24 11.92 -22.49 -17.12
N LEU A 25 12.46 -21.95 -18.23
CA LEU A 25 12.98 -20.59 -18.28
C LEU A 25 11.88 -19.53 -18.53
N GLY A 26 10.68 -19.95 -18.96
CA GLY A 26 9.58 -19.04 -19.31
C GLY A 26 8.69 -18.59 -18.14
N GLU A 27 8.62 -19.35 -17.04
CA GLU A 27 7.66 -19.07 -15.96
C GLU A 27 8.15 -18.02 -14.96
N SER A 28 9.46 -17.76 -14.88
CA SER A 28 10.02 -16.78 -13.93
C SER A 28 9.85 -15.31 -14.35
N ALA A 29 9.40 -15.04 -15.59
CA ALA A 29 9.29 -13.70 -16.13
C ALA A 29 7.96 -12.99 -15.82
N LEU A 30 6.99 -13.68 -15.21
CA LEU A 30 5.64 -13.14 -14.95
C LEU A 30 5.44 -12.61 -13.53
N LEU A 31 6.39 -12.80 -12.62
CA LEU A 31 6.31 -12.26 -11.26
C LEU A 31 7.09 -10.92 -11.20
N PRO A 32 6.45 -9.81 -10.79
CA PRO A 32 7.17 -8.57 -10.56
C PRO A 32 8.25 -8.81 -9.49
N PRO A 33 9.48 -8.29 -9.66
CA PRO A 33 10.55 -8.51 -8.72
C PRO A 33 10.17 -7.99 -7.32
N PRO A 34 10.62 -8.65 -6.23
CA PRO A 34 10.24 -8.32 -4.85
C PRO A 34 10.54 -6.87 -4.44
N LEU A 35 11.42 -6.18 -5.16
CA LEU A 35 11.74 -4.76 -5.02
C LEU A 35 10.50 -3.85 -5.17
N HIS A 36 9.54 -4.22 -6.03
CA HIS A 36 8.31 -3.42 -6.20
C HIS A 36 7.41 -3.46 -4.96
N ALA A 37 7.26 -4.62 -4.31
CA ALA A 37 6.40 -4.77 -3.14
C ALA A 37 6.94 -3.99 -1.92
N GLN A 38 8.26 -4.00 -1.69
CA GLN A 38 8.89 -3.17 -0.65
C GLN A 38 8.72 -1.68 -0.93
N SER A 39 8.91 -1.24 -2.19
CA SER A 39 8.73 0.17 -2.55
C SER A 39 7.30 0.68 -2.31
N ILE A 40 6.29 -0.16 -2.54
CA ILE A 40 4.88 0.18 -2.30
C ILE A 40 4.58 0.26 -0.79
N ALA A 41 5.11 -0.68 0.00
CA ALA A 41 4.94 -0.66 1.46
C ALA A 41 5.59 0.58 2.09
N ASP A 42 6.78 0.97 1.64
CA ASP A 42 7.49 2.16 2.12
C ASP A 42 6.76 3.46 1.76
N LEU A 43 6.17 3.54 0.55
CA LEU A 43 5.35 4.67 0.13
C LEU A 43 4.08 4.79 0.97
N ASP A 44 3.44 3.66 1.29
CA ASP A 44 2.24 3.65 2.11
C ASP A 44 2.55 4.03 3.56
N GLU A 45 3.67 3.58 4.13
CA GLU A 45 4.07 4.00 5.48
C GLU A 45 4.37 5.51 5.55
N LYS A 46 5.10 6.05 4.57
CA LYS A 46 5.35 7.49 4.47
C LYS A 46 4.06 8.29 4.35
N ALA A 47 3.10 7.81 3.54
CA ALA A 47 1.79 8.44 3.39
C ALA A 47 1.01 8.45 4.71
N ARG A 48 1.00 7.33 5.45
CA ARG A 48 0.36 7.24 6.77
C ARG A 48 1.00 8.19 7.79
N ARG A 49 2.33 8.29 7.82
CA ARG A 49 3.05 9.22 8.72
C ARG A 49 2.68 10.67 8.41
N LEU A 50 2.71 11.06 7.15
CA LEU A 50 2.33 12.41 6.71
C LEU A 50 0.86 12.74 7.06
N GLU A 51 -0.04 11.78 6.92
CA GLU A 51 -1.44 11.95 7.28
C GLU A 51 -1.63 12.13 8.80
N ARG A 52 -0.86 11.42 9.62
CA ARG A 52 -0.87 11.61 11.08
C ARG A 52 -0.36 13.00 11.47
N GLU A 53 0.79 13.42 10.95
CA GLU A 53 1.35 14.76 11.21
C GLU A 53 0.37 15.86 10.80
N ARG A 54 -0.29 15.70 9.65
CA ARG A 54 -1.31 16.63 9.18
C ARG A 54 -2.51 16.70 10.13
N LYS A 55 -3.03 15.55 10.58
CA LYS A 55 -4.15 15.52 11.53
C LYS A 55 -3.79 16.13 12.87
N GLN A 56 -2.56 15.90 13.36
CA GLN A 56 -2.06 16.54 14.58
C GLN A 56 -2.02 18.06 14.41
N PHE A 57 -1.48 18.54 13.29
CA PHE A 57 -1.42 19.97 13.02
C PHE A 57 -2.80 20.63 12.93
N VAL A 58 -3.77 19.98 12.28
CA VAL A 58 -5.15 20.50 12.23
C VAL A 58 -5.72 20.64 13.65
N LYS A 59 -5.52 19.64 14.51
CA LYS A 59 -5.96 19.72 15.92
C LYS A 59 -5.29 20.86 16.68
N GLU A 60 -3.98 21.05 16.51
CA GLU A 60 -3.25 22.17 17.12
C GLU A 60 -3.86 23.52 16.70
N LEU A 61 -4.14 23.70 15.40
CA LEU A 61 -4.78 24.92 14.89
C LEU A 61 -6.21 25.09 15.42
N GLU A 62 -7.00 24.03 15.53
CA GLU A 62 -8.33 24.09 16.13
C GLU A 62 -8.27 24.49 17.62
N THR A 63 -7.29 23.97 18.37
CA THR A 63 -7.08 24.37 19.77
C THR A 63 -6.66 25.83 19.88
N LEU A 64 -5.79 26.31 18.98
CA LEU A 64 -5.39 27.72 18.89
C LEU A 64 -6.61 28.61 18.64
N MET A 65 -7.46 28.26 17.66
CA MET A 65 -8.67 29.02 17.35
C MET A 65 -9.65 29.04 18.51
N THR A 66 -9.78 27.93 19.24
CA THR A 66 -10.66 27.83 20.41
C THR A 66 -10.14 28.69 21.56
N ALA A 67 -8.82 28.69 21.80
CA ALA A 67 -8.18 29.53 22.80
C ALA A 67 -8.32 31.02 22.46
N ALA A 68 -8.09 31.40 21.19
CA ALA A 68 -8.29 32.77 20.71
C ALA A 68 -9.74 33.21 20.89
N LYS A 69 -10.72 32.36 20.54
CA LYS A 69 -12.13 32.66 20.80
C LYS A 69 -12.43 32.83 22.29
N GLY A 70 -11.85 31.98 23.14
CA GLY A 70 -11.98 32.08 24.60
C GLY A 70 -11.32 33.33 25.20
N ALA A 71 -10.28 33.85 24.55
CA ALA A 71 -9.61 35.09 24.93
C ALA A 71 -10.34 36.36 24.45
N GLY A 72 -11.49 36.22 23.76
CA GLY A 72 -12.34 37.34 23.38
C GLY A 72 -11.98 38.01 22.05
N PHE A 73 -11.15 37.37 21.21
CA PHE A 73 -10.84 37.88 19.87
C PHE A 73 -12.11 37.96 19.00
N GLY A 74 -12.25 39.07 18.27
CA GLY A 74 -13.35 39.30 17.35
C GLY A 74 -13.29 38.39 16.12
N GLU A 75 -14.40 38.23 15.39
CA GLU A 75 -14.44 37.35 14.21
C GLU A 75 -13.43 37.75 13.12
N ASP A 76 -13.25 39.04 12.90
CA ASP A 76 -12.32 39.55 11.88
C ASP A 76 -10.86 39.34 12.30
N GLU A 77 -10.57 39.47 13.59
CA GLU A 77 -9.25 39.18 14.16
C GLU A 77 -8.93 37.69 14.07
N LEU A 78 -9.90 36.82 14.37
CA LEU A 78 -9.77 35.36 14.24
C LEU A 78 -9.49 34.92 12.79
N LYS A 79 -10.09 35.59 11.81
CA LYS A 79 -9.84 35.34 10.38
C LYS A 79 -8.46 35.81 9.93
N ALA A 80 -7.92 36.83 10.60
CA ALA A 80 -6.61 37.42 10.27
C ALA A 80 -5.43 36.68 10.93
N ILE A 81 -5.66 35.69 11.81
CA ILE A 81 -4.57 34.95 12.46
C ILE A 81 -3.71 34.24 11.41
N THR A 82 -2.43 34.61 11.36
CA THR A 82 -1.42 34.00 10.51
C THR A 82 -0.36 33.25 11.31
N LEU A 83 0.16 32.17 10.75
CA LEU A 83 1.24 31.38 11.34
C LEU A 83 2.30 31.08 10.28
N ASP A 84 3.57 31.31 10.63
CA ASP A 84 4.70 30.97 9.78
C ASP A 84 5.20 29.55 10.06
N ARG A 85 5.19 28.71 9.03
CA ARG A 85 5.67 27.32 9.12
C ARG A 85 6.50 26.96 7.90
N LYS A 86 7.73 26.49 8.13
CA LYS A 86 8.65 26.04 7.07
C LYS A 86 8.83 27.12 5.97
N GLY A 87 8.92 28.39 6.37
CA GLY A 87 9.06 29.53 5.45
C GLY A 87 7.79 29.90 4.68
N LYS A 88 6.62 29.39 5.06
CA LYS A 88 5.32 29.75 4.48
C LYS A 88 4.41 30.36 5.53
N THR A 89 3.87 31.53 5.24
CA THR A 89 2.81 32.15 6.03
C THR A 89 1.47 31.51 5.66
N ILE A 90 0.75 31.06 6.68
CA ILE A 90 -0.54 30.39 6.53
C ILE A 90 -1.58 31.18 7.31
N VAL A 91 -2.67 31.59 6.64
CA VAL A 91 -3.87 32.10 7.32
C VAL A 91 -4.59 30.92 7.94
N VAL A 92 -4.69 30.90 9.27
CA VAL A 92 -5.18 29.73 10.03
C VAL A 92 -6.62 29.41 9.68
N TRP A 93 -7.47 30.42 9.60
CA TRP A 93 -8.88 30.27 9.26
C TRP A 93 -9.08 29.62 7.88
N GLU A 94 -8.43 30.18 6.85
CA GLU A 94 -8.51 29.66 5.49
C GLU A 94 -7.99 28.24 5.39
N PHE A 95 -6.90 27.93 6.10
CA PHE A 95 -6.33 26.60 6.13
C PHE A 95 -7.30 25.57 6.70
N LEU A 96 -7.93 25.87 7.84
CA LEU A 96 -8.91 24.97 8.46
C LEU A 96 -10.15 24.77 7.57
N GLU A 97 -10.60 25.82 6.88
CA GLU A 97 -11.73 25.70 5.95
C GLU A 97 -11.38 24.83 4.74
N GLN A 98 -10.19 25.02 4.16
CA GLN A 98 -9.69 24.16 3.08
C GLN A 98 -9.57 22.70 3.52
N GLU A 99 -9.11 22.45 4.75
CA GLU A 99 -9.01 21.11 5.30
C GLU A 99 -10.39 20.45 5.46
N ARG A 100 -11.40 21.18 5.94
CA ARG A 100 -12.79 20.70 5.96
C ARG A 100 -13.31 20.33 4.57
N ILE A 101 -13.06 21.17 3.57
CA ILE A 101 -13.47 20.89 2.18
C ILE A 101 -12.77 19.62 1.69
N ARG A 102 -11.46 19.47 1.94
CA ARG A 102 -10.69 18.28 1.57
C ARG A 102 -11.21 17.02 2.25
N GLU A 103 -11.56 17.08 3.53
CA GLU A 103 -12.16 15.94 4.24
C GLU A 103 -13.51 15.54 3.65
N LYS A 104 -14.38 16.50 3.33
CA LYS A 104 -15.65 16.23 2.64
C LYS A 104 -15.42 15.54 1.29
N LEU A 105 -14.45 16.03 0.51
CA LEU A 105 -14.10 15.42 -0.77
C LEU A 105 -13.53 14.01 -0.61
N ARG A 106 -12.68 13.77 0.40
CA ARG A 106 -12.15 12.43 0.71
C ARG A 106 -13.25 11.47 1.17
N ALA A 107 -14.16 11.93 2.01
CA ALA A 107 -15.32 11.16 2.42
C ALA A 107 -16.23 10.81 1.24
N GLY A 108 -16.43 11.75 0.31
CA GLY A 108 -17.19 11.53 -0.92
C GLY A 108 -16.50 10.60 -1.94
N ARG A 109 -15.17 10.49 -1.88
CA ARG A 109 -14.37 9.52 -2.66
C ARG A 109 -14.33 8.13 -2.04
N LYS A 110 -14.91 7.91 -0.84
CA LYS A 110 -15.12 6.55 -0.33
C LYS A 110 -15.89 5.77 -1.39
N PHE A 111 -15.37 4.59 -1.71
CA PHE A 111 -15.87 3.67 -2.73
C PHE A 111 -17.40 3.62 -2.69
N LYS A 112 -18.05 4.33 -3.61
CA LYS A 112 -19.44 4.04 -3.96
C LYS A 112 -19.34 2.83 -4.87
N PRO A 113 -19.85 1.64 -4.49
CA PRO A 113 -20.04 0.57 -5.45
C PRO A 113 -21.01 1.12 -6.49
N ARG A 114 -20.44 1.66 -7.56
CA ARG A 114 -21.18 1.98 -8.77
C ARG A 114 -21.54 0.61 -9.31
N ASP A 115 -22.79 0.38 -9.69
CA ASP A 115 -23.26 -0.85 -10.37
C ASP A 115 -22.53 -1.02 -11.71
N ARG A 116 -21.22 -1.28 -11.63
CA ARG A 116 -20.33 -1.63 -12.71
C ARG A 116 -20.08 -3.10 -12.48
N TYR A 117 -20.33 -3.89 -13.52
CA TYR A 117 -19.88 -5.27 -13.58
C TYR A 117 -18.45 -5.34 -13.05
N LEU A 118 -18.26 -6.14 -12.00
CA LEU A 118 -16.95 -6.42 -11.41
C LEU A 118 -16.01 -6.82 -12.53
N THR A 119 -14.89 -6.12 -12.67
CA THR A 119 -13.88 -6.57 -13.63
C THR A 119 -13.18 -7.80 -13.06
N VAL A 120 -12.67 -8.68 -13.91
CA VAL A 120 -11.90 -9.86 -13.47
C VAL A 120 -10.76 -9.41 -12.53
N LEU A 121 -10.11 -8.29 -12.83
CA LEU A 121 -9.07 -7.69 -11.98
C LEU A 121 -9.56 -7.34 -10.58
N ASP A 122 -10.75 -6.76 -10.43
CA ASP A 122 -11.33 -6.42 -9.12
C ASP A 122 -11.58 -7.68 -8.29
N VAL A 123 -12.16 -8.72 -8.91
CA VAL A 123 -12.39 -10.02 -8.25
C VAL A 123 -11.08 -10.69 -7.88
N THR A 124 -10.09 -10.65 -8.77
CA THR A 124 -8.78 -11.28 -8.53
C THR A 124 -8.05 -10.60 -7.38
N ASN A 125 -8.10 -9.27 -7.32
CA ASN A 125 -7.51 -8.50 -6.22
C ASN A 125 -8.19 -8.81 -4.88
N GLU A 126 -9.53 -8.93 -4.88
CA GLU A 126 -10.26 -9.29 -3.66
C GLU A 126 -9.91 -10.71 -3.20
N LEU A 127 -9.88 -11.69 -4.11
CA LEU A 127 -9.51 -13.08 -3.79
C LEU A 127 -8.08 -13.18 -3.23
N GLN A 128 -7.11 -12.55 -3.90
CA GLN A 128 -5.72 -12.53 -3.42
C GLN A 128 -5.58 -11.84 -2.06
N SER A 129 -6.39 -10.80 -1.79
CA SER A 129 -6.37 -10.15 -0.47
C SER A 129 -6.86 -11.08 0.64
N ARG A 130 -7.89 -11.89 0.37
CA ARG A 130 -8.43 -12.87 1.33
C ARG A 130 -7.45 -14.01 1.57
N GLU A 131 -6.79 -14.49 0.52
CA GLU A 131 -5.75 -15.54 0.62
C GLU A 131 -4.55 -15.07 1.45
N ARG A 132 -4.09 -13.83 1.25
CA ARG A 132 -2.99 -13.25 2.05
C ARG A 132 -3.35 -13.15 3.53
N LEU A 133 -4.57 -12.73 3.85
CA LEU A 133 -5.06 -12.67 5.23
C LEU A 133 -5.13 -14.07 5.87
N GLN A 134 -5.51 -15.09 5.11
CA GLN A 134 -5.51 -16.48 5.58
C GLN A 134 -4.08 -17.01 5.80
N LEU A 135 -3.14 -16.70 4.90
CA LEU A 135 -1.73 -17.08 5.06
C LEU A 135 -1.08 -16.38 6.26
N GLU A 136 -1.39 -15.10 6.50
CA GLU A 136 -0.94 -14.39 7.69
C GLU A 136 -1.52 -14.98 8.99
N ASP A 137 -2.80 -15.40 8.98
CA ASP A 137 -3.42 -16.08 10.12
C ASP A 137 -2.76 -17.45 10.38
N LEU A 138 -2.50 -18.21 9.31
CA LEU A 138 -1.77 -19.48 9.41
C LEU A 138 -0.34 -19.27 9.91
N GLN A 139 0.38 -18.26 9.41
CA GLN A 139 1.73 -17.94 9.86
C GLN A 139 1.75 -17.54 11.35
N LYS A 140 0.77 -16.75 11.81
CA LYS A 140 0.62 -16.43 13.24
C LYS A 140 0.36 -17.67 14.10
N ARG A 141 -0.38 -18.65 13.58
CA ARG A 141 -0.66 -19.91 14.28
C ARG A 141 0.52 -20.88 14.27
N THR A 142 1.34 -20.90 13.21
CA THR A 142 2.48 -21.82 13.09
C THR A 142 3.75 -21.33 13.77
N VAL A 143 3.91 -20.01 13.99
CA VAL A 143 5.07 -19.43 14.69
C VAL A 143 5.11 -19.79 16.20
N PHE A 144 4.07 -20.45 16.75
CA PHE A 144 4.03 -20.82 18.19
C PHE A 144 4.44 -22.26 18.53
N THR A 145 4.83 -23.10 17.57
CA THR A 145 5.34 -24.47 17.87
C THR A 145 6.85 -24.51 17.79
N GLY A 146 7.52 -23.92 18.79
CA GLY A 146 8.97 -23.87 18.85
C GLY A 146 9.49 -23.29 20.17
N THR A 147 8.93 -23.72 21.30
CA THR A 147 9.59 -23.55 22.61
C THR A 147 10.05 -24.93 23.06
N GLU A 148 11.36 -25.11 22.90
CA GLU A 148 12.28 -26.11 23.44
C GLU A 148 11.72 -27.01 24.54
N GLU A 149 11.79 -28.32 24.28
CA GLU A 149 11.76 -29.38 25.29
C GLU A 149 12.92 -29.16 26.29
N LYS A 150 12.60 -29.27 27.59
CA LYS A 150 13.56 -29.33 28.70
C LYS A 150 13.88 -30.77 29.04
#